data_AF-A0A9D7NU66-F1
#
_entry.id   AF-A0A9D7NU66-F1
#
_cell.length_a   1.000
_cell.length_b   1.000
_cell.length_c   1.000
_cell.angle_alpha   90.00
_cell.angle_beta   90.00
_cell.angle_gamma   90.00
#
_symmetry.space_group_name_H-M   'P 1'
#
loop_
_entity.id
_entity.type
_entity.pdbx_description
1 polymer ?
#
loop_
_entity_poly.entity_id
_entity_poly.type
_entity_poly.pdbx_seq_one_letter_code
_entity_poly.pdbx_strand_id
1 'polypeptide(L)' 'MFLDGHHAKEPTLEYFDLCLQRSHNDTVLVLDDIHWSRGMEEAWIAIKGHPRVTVTIDLYSMGLVFLRTEQAKEHFVLRY' A
#
# COMPACT_ATOMS: atom_id res chain seq x y z
N MET A 1 7.10 -7.34 -2.74
CA MET A 1 6.44 -7.46 -4.08
C MET A 1 6.22 -6.06 -4.62
N PHE A 2 6.33 -5.86 -5.94
CA PHE A 2 6.09 -4.56 -6.59
C PHE A 2 4.77 -4.61 -7.36
N LEU A 3 3.93 -3.60 -7.18
CA LEU A 3 2.67 -3.42 -7.89
C LEU A 3 2.77 -2.14 -8.72
N ASP A 4 2.78 -2.31 -10.04
CA ASP A 4 2.62 -1.22 -10.99
C ASP A 4 1.14 -0.81 -10.98
N GLY A 5 0.83 0.33 -10.36
CA GLY A 5 -0.54 0.76 -10.11
C GLY A 5 -1.30 0.83 -11.42
N HIS A 6 -2.40 0.09 -11.55
CA HIS A 6 -3.16 0.01 -12.82
C HIS A 6 -3.97 1.30 -13.11
N HIS A 7 -3.53 2.44 -12.55
CA HIS A 7 -4.12 3.78 -12.54
C HIS A 7 -5.60 3.87 -12.11
N ALA A 8 -6.18 2.74 -11.71
CA ALA A 8 -7.57 2.56 -11.30
C ALA A 8 -7.61 1.84 -9.94
N LYS A 9 -8.68 2.13 -9.18
CA LYS A 9 -8.82 1.68 -7.80
C LYS A 9 -9.02 0.18 -7.69
N GLU A 10 -10.04 -0.34 -8.36
CA GLU A 10 -10.51 -1.72 -8.20
C GLU A 10 -9.42 -2.74 -8.56
N PRO A 11 -8.73 -2.63 -9.72
CA PRO A 11 -7.69 -3.58 -10.07
C PRO A 11 -6.49 -3.53 -9.11
N THR A 12 -6.15 -2.33 -8.62
CA THR A 12 -5.07 -2.15 -7.63
C THR A 12 -5.40 -2.86 -6.32
N LEU A 13 -6.65 -2.76 -5.85
CA LEU A 13 -7.10 -3.48 -4.65
C LEU A 13 -7.15 -5.00 -4.87
N GLU A 14 -7.58 -5.47 -6.03
CA GLU A 14 -7.56 -6.90 -6.37
C GLU A 14 -6.13 -7.46 -6.35
N TYR A 15 -5.16 -6.76 -6.94
CA TYR A 15 -3.76 -7.18 -6.91
C TYR A 15 -3.18 -7.13 -5.50
N PHE A 16 -3.54 -6.12 -4.71
CA PHE A 16 -3.15 -6.02 -3.32
C PHE A 16 -3.66 -7.23 -2.51
N ASP A 17 -4.92 -7.61 -2.67
CA ASP A 17 -5.51 -8.77 -1.98
C ASP A 17 -4.86 -10.10 -2.41
N LEU A 18 -4.58 -10.27 -3.70
CA LEU A 18 -3.84 -11.44 -4.21
C LEU A 18 -2.42 -11.51 -3.61
N CYS A 19 -1.74 -10.37 -3.49
CA CYS A 19 -0.45 -10.29 -2.83
C CYS A 19 -0.55 -10.65 -1.34
N LEU A 20 -1.57 -10.15 -0.65
CA LEU A 20 -1.81 -10.44 0.78
C LEU A 20 -1.96 -11.95 1.02
N GLN A 21 -2.65 -12.68 0.16
CA GLN A 21 -2.82 -14.14 0.30
C GLN A 21 -1.50 -14.91 0.31
N ARG A 22 -0.44 -14.36 -0.30
CA ARG A 22 0.90 -14.97 -0.36
C ARG A 22 1.93 -14.29 0.55
N SER A 23 1.49 -13.28 1.33
CA SER A 23 2.38 -12.48 2.17
C SER A 23 2.52 -13.06 3.57
N HIS A 24 3.72 -12.95 4.13
CA HIS A 24 4.05 -13.25 5.53
C HIS A 24 4.37 -11.97 6.31
N ASN A 25 4.66 -12.09 7.61
CA ASN A 25 4.87 -10.95 8.53
C ASN A 25 5.91 -9.94 8.02
N ASP A 26 7.00 -10.41 7.44
CA ASP A 26 8.11 -9.56 6.97
C ASP A 26 7.98 -9.15 5.50
N THR A 27 6.83 -9.40 4.88
CA THR A 27 6.59 -8.96 3.50
C THR A 27 6.42 -7.44 3.45
N VAL A 28 7.10 -6.83 2.47
CA VAL A 28 6.90 -5.44 2.07
C VAL A 28 6.26 -5.41 0.68
N LEU A 29 5.18 -4.65 0.55
CA LEU A 29 4.55 -4.33 -0.73
C LEU A 29 4.96 -2.93 -1.13
N VAL A 30 5.34 -2.75 -2.40
CA VAL A 30 5.67 -1.47 -3.00
C VAL A 30 4.63 -1.20 -4.06
N LEU A 31 3.98 -0.04 -3.98
CA LEU A 31 2.96 0.39 -4.93
C LEU A 31 3.46 1.65 -5.63
N ASP A 32 3.40 1.65 -6.96
CA ASP A 32 3.68 2.83 -7.75
C ASP A 32 2.43 3.69 -7.97
N ASP A 33 2.63 4.96 -8.34
CA ASP A 33 1.59 5.90 -8.76
C ASP A 33 0.44 6.10 -7.76
N ILE A 34 0.74 6.06 -6.45
CA ILE A 34 -0.26 6.15 -5.38
C ILE A 34 -1.10 7.45 -5.39
N HIS A 35 -0.61 8.52 -6.04
CA HIS A 35 -1.29 9.81 -6.19
C HIS A 35 -1.65 10.16 -7.65
N TRP A 36 -1.55 9.21 -8.58
CA TRP A 36 -1.73 9.48 -10.02
C TRP A 36 -3.16 9.87 -10.40
N SER A 37 -4.15 9.26 -9.75
CA SER A 37 -5.57 9.50 -10.04
C SER A 37 -6.38 9.49 -8.75
N ARG A 38 -7.61 10.04 -8.81
CA ARG A 38 -8.57 9.91 -7.70
C ARG A 38 -8.81 8.45 -7.29
N GLY A 39 -8.81 7.53 -8.26
CA GLY A 39 -8.93 6.10 -7.98
C GLY A 39 -7.74 5.57 -7.18
N MET A 40 -6.52 6.01 -7.52
CA MET A 40 -5.31 5.64 -6.77
C MET A 40 -5.29 6.23 -5.37
N GLU A 41 -5.75 7.48 -5.18
CA GLU A 41 -5.92 8.05 -3.84
C GLU A 41 -6.88 7.22 -2.98
N GLU A 42 -8.03 6.83 -3.56
CA GLU A 42 -9.01 5.98 -2.88
C GLU A 42 -8.45 4.58 -2.57
N ALA A 43 -7.68 4.00 -3.48
CA ALA A 43 -6.99 2.73 -3.26
C ALA A 43 -5.95 2.86 -2.14
N TRP A 44 -5.16 3.93 -2.13
CA TRP A 44 -4.15 4.18 -1.11
C TRP A 44 -4.76 4.34 0.28
N ILE A 45 -5.88 5.06 0.39
CA ILE A 45 -6.65 5.19 1.64
C ILE A 45 -7.13 3.81 2.10
N ALA A 46 -7.70 3.00 1.20
CA ALA A 46 -8.20 1.66 1.54
C ALA A 46 -7.07 0.73 2.01
N ILE A 47 -5.91 0.76 1.35
CA ILE A 47 -4.75 -0.06 1.69
C ILE A 47 -4.19 0.32 3.07
N LYS A 48 -4.03 1.62 3.37
CA LYS A 48 -3.66 2.09 4.73
C LYS A 48 -4.64 1.60 5.78
N GLY A 49 -5.94 1.63 5.47
CA GLY A 49 -7.01 1.17 6.35
C GLY A 49 -7.02 -0.33 6.62
N HIS A 50 -6.39 -1.15 5.77
CA HIS A 50 -6.47 -2.60 5.86
C HIS A 50 -5.93 -3.15 7.21
N PRO A 51 -6.60 -4.12 7.84
CA PRO A 51 -6.24 -4.60 9.19
C PRO A 51 -4.88 -5.31 9.25
N ARG A 52 -4.40 -5.89 8.14
CA ARG A 52 -3.06 -6.49 8.06
C ARG A 52 -1.94 -5.48 7.83
N VAL A 53 -2.27 -4.24 7.48
CA VAL A 53 -1.28 -3.19 7.23
C VAL A 53 -0.98 -2.49 8.55
N THR A 54 0.29 -2.52 8.93
CA THR A 54 0.78 -1.90 10.16
C THR A 54 1.47 -0.57 9.85
N VAL A 55 2.49 -0.57 9.00
CA VAL A 55 3.19 0.66 8.63
C VAL A 55 2.98 0.96 7.15
N THR A 56 2.76 2.23 6.82
CA THR A 56 2.95 2.70 5.44
C THR A 56 3.88 3.90 5.39
N ILE A 57 4.66 4.00 4.31
CA ILE A 57 5.48 5.18 4.01
C ILE A 57 5.06 5.68 2.64
N ASP A 58 4.56 6.90 2.61
CA ASP A 58 4.21 7.63 1.41
C ASP A 58 5.43 8.43 0.94
N LEU A 59 5.94 8.09 -0.25
CA LEU A 59 7.10 8.70 -0.91
C LEU A 59 6.68 9.62 -2.06
N TYR A 60 5.45 10.15 -2.03
CA TYR A 60 4.81 10.92 -3.10
C TYR A 60 4.51 10.12 -4.37
N SER A 61 5.51 9.61 -5.09
CA SER A 61 5.26 8.80 -6.29
C SER A 61 4.95 7.33 -5.96
N MET A 62 5.45 6.84 -4.83
CA MET A 62 5.33 5.44 -4.41
C MET A 62 4.87 5.29 -2.96
N GLY A 63 4.22 4.18 -2.66
CA GLY A 63 3.86 3.77 -1.31
C GLY A 63 4.58 2.48 -0.89
N LEU A 64 5.18 2.48 0.29
CA LEU A 64 5.67 1.28 0.95
C LEU A 64 4.63 0.81 1.97
N VAL A 65 4.34 -0.48 1.99
CA VAL A 65 3.34 -1.10 2.87
C VAL A 65 3.95 -2.29 3.59
N PHE A 66 3.94 -2.24 4.92
CA PHE A 66 4.49 -3.25 5.81
C PHE A 66 3.35 -3.99 6.54
N LEU A 67 3.54 -5.29 6.73
CA LEU A 67 2.56 -6.18 7.37
C LEU A 67 3.02 -6.68 8.75
N ARG A 68 4.10 -6.09 9.26
CA ARG A 68 4.83 -6.55 10.43
C ARG A 68 4.05 -6.26 11.72
N THR A 69 3.63 -7.30 12.42
CA THR A 69 2.75 -7.19 13.60
C THR A 69 3.44 -6.69 14.87
N GLU A 70 4.77 -6.73 14.92
CA GLU A 70 5.57 -6.22 16.05
C GLU A 70 5.68 -4.68 16.08
N GLN A 71 5.17 -3.99 15.05
CA GLN A 71 5.19 -2.53 14.96
C GLN A 71 3.79 -1.96 15.23
N ALA A 72 3.74 -0.78 15.86
CA ALA A 72 2.51 -0.03 16.00
C ALA A 72 1.96 0.36 14.62
N LYS A 73 0.64 0.55 14.53
CA LYS A 73 0.01 0.99 13.29
C LYS A 73 0.30 2.48 13.06
N GLU A 74 1.09 2.79 12.04
CA GLU A 74 1.59 4.15 11.76
C GLU A 74 1.65 4.42 10.24
N HIS A 75 1.35 5.66 9.84
CA HIS A 75 1.37 6.07 8.44
C HIS A 75 2.20 7.35 8.29
N PHE A 76 3.34 7.24 7.61
CA PHE A 76 4.27 8.34 7.41
C PHE A 76 4.13 8.92 6.01
N VAL A 77 4.29 10.24 5.90
CA VAL A 77 4.41 10.95 4.62
C VAL A 77 5.74 11.66 4.61
N LEU A 78 6.62 11.29 3.67
CA LEU A 78 7.89 11.95 3.52
C LEU A 78 7.66 13.32 2.87
N ARG A 79 8.05 14.38 3.56
CA ARG A 79 8.03 15.75 3.04
C ARG A 79 9.48 16.16 2.75
N TYR A 80 9.76 16.53 1.51
CA TYR A 80 10.98 17.22 1.10
C TYR A 80 10.70 18.71 0.88
#